data_AF-A0A9P9I9L1-F1
#
_entry.id   AF-A0A9P9I9L1-F1
#
_cell.length_a   1.000
_cell.length_b   1.000
_cell.length_c   1.000
_cell.angle_alpha   90.00
_cell.angle_beta   90.00
_cell.angle_gamma   90.00
#
_symmetry.space_group_name_H-M   'P 1'
#
loop_
_entity.id
_entity.type
_entity.pdbx_description
1 polymer ?
#
loop_
_entity_poly.entity_id
_entity_poly.type
_entity_poly.pdbx_seq_one_letter_code
_entity_poly.pdbx_strand_id
1 'polypeptide(L)'
;MERNNWVGVCCKPTLQIIAIRYNDVRDGTNKIGDVLANYRKAWNEKGIVSPSGLYVDWLFLKQDRAAPPTGIGFSAWANAFIDSLNFEFVNSLYEKQTLGYITGIDGEVQLHKLAEAAKQPAAAFPFRKPSLGYVVQWLTELGKETELQGLLQHAENFLRLSWENGGLFYSRNDVQGDNEANAHMDPYTGNAGIAYARLNVKDRQKIMWEKPWTRENLAKQPCIDGIDLSQDIDCLRSIWDGEKQVLVVALKAWDSSNVDIGITAKSLTSGVWAVYIDGELAKTYIVEQHSLTVKATVVSKEVDFFF
;
A
#
# COMPACT_ATOMS: atom_id res chain seq x y z
N MET A 1 1.40 2.93 -25.02
CA MET A 1 1.59 4.32 -24.59
C MET A 1 1.76 5.27 -25.77
N GLU A 2 2.56 4.90 -26.79
CA GLU A 2 2.70 5.63 -28.06
C GLU A 2 1.38 6.14 -28.66
N ARG A 3 0.40 5.25 -28.86
CA ARG A 3 -0.92 5.59 -29.43
C ARG A 3 -1.68 6.68 -28.66
N ASN A 4 -1.33 6.90 -27.40
CA ASN A 4 -1.96 7.89 -26.52
C ASN A 4 -1.03 9.09 -26.26
N ASN A 5 -0.06 9.35 -27.12
CA ASN A 5 0.92 10.42 -26.95
C ASN A 5 1.64 10.34 -25.60
N TRP A 6 2.00 9.13 -25.19
CA TRP A 6 2.86 8.85 -24.04
C TRP A 6 2.34 9.23 -22.65
N VAL A 7 1.13 9.78 -22.48
CA VAL A 7 0.55 10.08 -21.15
C VAL A 7 -0.02 8.84 -20.41
N GLY A 8 0.31 7.63 -20.87
CA GLY A 8 -0.20 6.38 -20.30
C GLY A 8 -1.34 5.72 -21.09
N VAL A 9 -2.08 4.85 -20.42
CA VAL A 9 -3.34 4.29 -20.90
C VAL A 9 -4.46 4.74 -19.96
N CYS A 10 -5.67 4.85 -20.50
CA CYS A 10 -6.84 5.32 -19.78
C CYS A 10 -7.00 4.64 -18.39
N CYS A 11 -7.54 5.40 -17.45
CA CYS A 11 -7.81 5.05 -16.05
C CYS A 11 -6.60 4.98 -15.10
N LYS A 12 -5.46 4.38 -15.47
CA LYS A 12 -4.35 4.14 -14.52
C LYS A 12 -2.95 4.22 -15.16
N PRO A 13 -2.47 5.42 -15.55
CA PRO A 13 -1.23 5.56 -16.33
C PRO A 13 0.04 5.19 -15.55
N THR A 14 0.12 5.46 -14.26
CA THR A 14 1.33 5.30 -13.42
C THR A 14 1.63 3.85 -13.05
N LEU A 15 0.61 3.04 -12.78
CA LEU A 15 0.77 1.61 -12.43
C LEU A 15 1.41 0.80 -13.56
N GLN A 16 1.16 1.17 -14.81
CA GLN A 16 1.74 0.49 -15.97
C GLN A 16 3.24 0.74 -16.09
N ILE A 17 3.68 1.96 -15.73
CA ILE A 17 5.10 2.33 -15.71
C ILE A 17 5.84 1.52 -14.65
N ILE A 18 5.25 1.37 -13.45
CA ILE A 18 5.76 0.50 -12.37
C ILE A 18 5.87 -0.96 -12.86
N ALA A 19 4.84 -1.47 -13.53
CA ALA A 19 4.87 -2.83 -14.06
C ALA A 19 5.97 -3.03 -15.13
N ILE A 20 6.21 -2.03 -15.99
CA ILE A 20 7.31 -2.08 -16.97
C ILE A 20 8.66 -2.18 -16.25
N ARG A 21 8.88 -1.38 -15.19
CA ARG A 21 10.12 -1.46 -14.38
C ARG A 21 10.34 -2.84 -13.78
N TYR A 22 9.29 -3.47 -13.23
CA TYR A 22 9.41 -4.81 -12.66
C TYR A 22 9.70 -5.88 -13.72
N ASN A 23 9.09 -5.78 -14.90
CA ASN A 23 9.41 -6.67 -16.02
C ASN A 23 10.86 -6.46 -16.50
N ASP A 24 11.31 -5.22 -16.59
CA ASP A 24 12.70 -4.90 -16.96
C ASP A 24 13.71 -5.57 -16.02
N VAL A 25 13.48 -5.50 -14.71
CA VAL A 25 14.36 -6.15 -13.73
C VAL A 25 14.30 -7.66 -13.85
N ARG A 26 13.10 -8.22 -14.01
CA ARG A 26 12.89 -9.67 -14.08
C ARG A 26 13.50 -10.29 -15.34
N ASP A 27 13.45 -9.56 -16.44
CA ASP A 27 13.78 -10.07 -17.77
C ASP A 27 15.12 -9.47 -18.30
N GLY A 28 15.81 -8.66 -17.48
CA GLY A 28 17.12 -8.08 -17.81
C GLY A 28 17.08 -7.01 -18.91
N THR A 29 15.97 -6.29 -19.05
CA THR A 29 15.77 -5.24 -20.06
C THR A 29 15.74 -3.84 -19.44
N ASN A 30 15.66 -2.79 -20.29
CA ASN A 30 15.58 -1.40 -19.85
C ASN A 30 14.61 -0.57 -20.72
N LYS A 31 13.40 -1.08 -20.93
CA LYS A 31 12.33 -0.35 -21.67
C LYS A 31 11.84 0.86 -20.90
N ILE A 32 12.01 0.87 -19.59
CA ILE A 32 11.53 1.92 -18.69
C ILE A 32 12.21 3.27 -18.95
N GLY A 33 13.48 3.28 -19.40
CA GLY A 33 14.22 4.51 -19.69
C GLY A 33 13.52 5.38 -20.73
N ASP A 34 13.24 4.82 -21.90
CA ASP A 34 12.55 5.51 -23.00
C ASP A 34 11.11 5.88 -22.62
N VAL A 35 10.44 4.98 -21.91
CA VAL A 35 9.08 5.19 -21.39
C VAL A 35 9.02 6.41 -20.47
N LEU A 36 9.92 6.51 -19.50
CA LEU A 36 9.93 7.63 -18.55
C LEU A 36 10.29 8.95 -19.22
N ALA A 37 11.25 8.96 -20.14
CA ALA A 37 11.63 10.16 -20.88
C ALA A 37 10.43 10.74 -21.64
N ASN A 38 9.73 9.88 -22.41
CA ASN A 38 8.56 10.30 -23.17
C ASN A 38 7.37 10.66 -22.29
N TYR A 39 7.12 9.89 -21.22
CA TYR A 39 6.04 10.16 -20.28
C TYR A 39 6.21 11.51 -19.58
N ARG A 40 7.41 11.85 -19.08
CA ARG A 40 7.68 13.14 -18.45
C ARG A 40 7.51 14.31 -19.40
N LYS A 41 7.99 14.17 -20.64
CA LYS A 41 7.80 15.17 -21.69
C LYS A 41 6.31 15.42 -21.95
N ALA A 42 5.55 14.35 -22.17
CA ALA A 42 4.11 14.44 -22.43
C ALA A 42 3.33 15.00 -21.23
N TRP A 43 3.72 14.65 -20.00
CA TRP A 43 3.13 15.17 -18.77
C TRP A 43 3.24 16.70 -18.72
N ASN A 44 4.43 17.24 -19.00
CA ASN A 44 4.67 18.67 -19.03
C ASN A 44 3.89 19.37 -20.16
N GLU A 45 3.95 18.83 -21.38
CA GLU A 45 3.26 19.39 -22.55
C GLU A 45 1.74 19.43 -22.39
N LYS A 46 1.16 18.45 -21.70
CA LYS A 46 -0.30 18.36 -21.47
C LYS A 46 -0.80 19.11 -20.25
N GLY A 47 0.08 19.80 -19.52
CA GLY A 47 -0.33 20.64 -18.38
C GLY A 47 -1.09 19.86 -17.30
N ILE A 48 -0.69 18.62 -17.04
CA ILE A 48 -1.39 17.74 -16.09
C ILE A 48 -1.33 18.31 -14.66
N VAL A 49 -0.30 19.09 -14.32
CA VAL A 49 -0.17 19.76 -13.02
C VAL A 49 -0.76 21.15 -13.14
N SER A 50 -1.84 21.41 -12.41
CA SER A 50 -2.48 22.72 -12.39
C SER A 50 -1.68 23.76 -11.56
N PRO A 51 -2.00 25.07 -11.66
CA PRO A 51 -1.35 26.09 -10.83
C PRO A 51 -1.50 25.89 -9.33
N SER A 52 -2.52 25.16 -8.85
CA SER A 52 -2.65 24.79 -7.44
C SER A 52 -1.73 23.62 -7.03
N GLY A 53 -0.96 23.06 -7.96
CA GLY A 53 -0.14 21.87 -7.73
C GLY A 53 -0.91 20.56 -7.83
N LEU A 54 -2.25 20.60 -7.80
CA LEU A 54 -3.08 19.41 -7.99
C LEU A 54 -3.05 18.93 -9.44
N TYR A 55 -3.15 17.63 -9.63
CA TYR A 55 -3.28 17.03 -10.95
C TYR A 55 -4.68 17.20 -11.52
N VAL A 56 -4.76 17.45 -12.82
CA VAL A 56 -6.03 17.49 -13.57
C VAL A 56 -6.79 16.18 -13.42
N ASP A 57 -8.10 16.26 -13.20
CA ASP A 57 -8.91 15.07 -12.94
C ASP A 57 -9.08 14.19 -14.18
N TRP A 58 -9.09 14.81 -15.35
CA TRP A 58 -9.27 14.13 -16.63
C TRP A 58 -8.43 14.79 -17.70
N LEU A 59 -7.73 13.99 -18.49
CA LEU A 59 -7.17 14.40 -19.76
C LEU A 59 -7.98 13.79 -20.90
N PHE A 60 -8.65 14.65 -21.67
CA PHE A 60 -9.44 14.26 -22.83
C PHE A 60 -8.54 14.23 -24.07
N LEU A 61 -7.96 13.06 -24.37
CA LEU A 61 -6.96 12.92 -25.44
C LEU A 61 -7.44 13.38 -26.82
N LYS A 62 -8.69 13.07 -27.19
CA LYS A 62 -9.23 13.45 -28.51
C LYS A 62 -9.57 14.94 -28.61
N GLN A 63 -9.92 15.56 -27.48
CA GLN A 63 -10.30 16.98 -27.41
C GLN A 63 -9.13 17.88 -27.03
N ASP A 64 -7.96 17.28 -26.77
CA ASP A 64 -6.76 17.94 -26.27
C ASP A 64 -7.02 18.92 -25.12
N ARG A 65 -7.82 18.48 -24.14
CA ARG A 65 -8.28 19.32 -23.02
C ARG A 65 -8.09 18.60 -21.70
N ALA A 66 -7.67 19.35 -20.68
CA ALA A 66 -7.68 18.90 -19.31
C ALA A 66 -8.90 19.44 -18.54
N ALA A 67 -9.51 18.61 -17.68
CA ALA A 67 -10.45 19.08 -16.68
C ALA A 67 -9.70 19.53 -15.43
N PRO A 68 -10.03 20.72 -14.87
CA PRO A 68 -9.37 21.18 -13.65
C PRO A 68 -9.62 20.20 -12.49
N PRO A 69 -8.69 20.13 -11.52
CA PRO A 69 -8.89 19.34 -10.31
C PRO A 69 -10.11 19.81 -9.54
N THR A 70 -10.95 18.88 -9.09
CA THR A 70 -12.07 19.17 -8.18
C THR A 70 -11.75 18.90 -6.71
N GLY A 71 -10.54 18.40 -6.41
CA GLY A 71 -10.15 18.05 -5.04
C GLY A 71 -8.82 17.30 -4.97
N ILE A 72 -8.35 17.09 -3.74
CA ILE A 72 -7.06 16.42 -3.48
C ILE A 72 -7.04 14.93 -3.83
N GLY A 73 -8.20 14.26 -3.81
CA GLY A 73 -8.27 12.79 -3.87
C GLY A 73 -7.52 12.16 -5.05
N PHE A 74 -7.68 12.67 -6.27
CA PHE A 74 -6.94 12.12 -7.43
C PHE A 74 -5.43 12.36 -7.34
N SER A 75 -5.03 13.55 -6.86
CA SER A 75 -3.62 13.87 -6.67
C SER A 75 -2.98 12.97 -5.61
N ALA A 76 -3.66 12.76 -4.48
CA ALA A 76 -3.23 11.86 -3.42
C ALA A 76 -3.08 10.42 -3.93
N TRP A 77 -4.11 9.88 -4.61
CA TRP A 77 -4.03 8.55 -5.21
C TRP A 77 -2.85 8.40 -6.15
N ALA A 78 -2.69 9.35 -7.07
CA ALA A 78 -1.63 9.30 -8.05
C ALA A 78 -0.26 9.42 -7.38
N ASN A 79 -0.11 10.33 -6.40
CA ASN A 79 1.13 10.56 -5.68
C ASN A 79 1.60 9.32 -4.92
N ALA A 80 0.69 8.55 -4.32
CA ALA A 80 1.05 7.29 -3.65
C ALA A 80 1.84 6.33 -4.58
N PHE A 81 1.69 6.45 -5.90
CA PHE A 81 2.45 5.65 -6.88
C PHE A 81 3.55 6.45 -7.59
N ILE A 82 3.30 7.72 -7.92
CA ILE A 82 4.29 8.60 -8.58
C ILE A 82 5.50 8.80 -7.69
N ASP A 83 5.34 8.76 -6.37
CA ASP A 83 6.43 8.89 -5.41
C ASP A 83 7.56 7.88 -5.69
N SER A 84 7.21 6.66 -6.14
CA SER A 84 8.20 5.65 -6.53
C SER A 84 9.12 6.06 -7.68
N LEU A 85 8.60 6.78 -8.67
CA LEU A 85 9.31 7.13 -9.91
C LEU A 85 9.74 8.59 -9.95
N ASN A 86 9.21 9.46 -9.08
CA ASN A 86 9.46 10.89 -9.04
C ASN A 86 9.33 11.46 -7.61
N PHE A 87 10.02 10.82 -6.66
CA PHE A 87 9.99 11.14 -5.22
C PHE A 87 10.14 12.63 -4.92
N GLU A 88 11.20 13.27 -5.41
CA GLU A 88 11.51 14.69 -5.12
C GLU A 88 10.38 15.62 -5.59
N PHE A 89 9.79 15.33 -6.75
CA PHE A 89 8.68 16.09 -7.29
C PHE A 89 7.43 15.97 -6.43
N VAL A 90 7.05 14.74 -6.03
CA VAL A 90 5.88 14.53 -5.16
C VAL A 90 6.06 15.23 -3.82
N ASN A 91 7.25 15.10 -3.22
CA ASN A 91 7.57 15.77 -1.96
C ASN A 91 7.53 17.30 -2.11
N SER A 92 8.02 17.85 -3.22
CA SER A 92 7.98 19.29 -3.49
C SER A 92 6.56 19.86 -3.62
N LEU A 93 5.58 19.03 -3.96
CA LEU A 93 4.18 19.43 -4.12
C LEU A 93 3.35 19.27 -2.85
N TYR A 94 3.84 18.56 -1.83
CA TYR A 94 3.08 18.19 -0.64
C TYR A 94 2.38 19.40 0.00
N GLU A 95 3.14 20.39 0.45
CA GLU A 95 2.60 21.58 1.14
C GLU A 95 1.55 22.32 0.31
N LYS A 96 1.76 22.37 -1.01
CA LYS A 96 0.85 23.06 -1.91
C LYS A 96 -0.44 22.29 -2.14
N GLN A 97 -0.37 20.97 -2.21
CA GLN A 97 -1.51 20.09 -2.47
C GLN A 97 -2.36 19.83 -1.22
N THR A 98 -1.76 19.86 -0.02
CA THR A 98 -2.48 19.66 1.25
C THR A 98 -3.11 20.95 1.79
N LEU A 99 -2.66 22.12 1.35
CA LEU A 99 -3.14 23.42 1.82
C LEU A 99 -4.66 23.54 1.73
N GLY A 100 -5.30 23.72 2.90
CA GLY A 100 -6.75 23.83 3.04
C GLY A 100 -7.54 22.52 2.90
N TYR A 101 -6.87 21.41 2.58
CA TYR A 101 -7.47 20.07 2.56
C TYR A 101 -7.18 19.30 3.84
N ILE A 102 -5.96 19.36 4.36
CA ILE A 102 -5.59 18.70 5.62
C ILE A 102 -5.30 19.81 6.63
N THR A 103 -6.06 19.86 7.72
CA THR A 103 -5.85 20.88 8.75
C THR A 103 -5.94 20.26 10.15
N GLY A 104 -5.20 20.84 11.09
CA GLY A 104 -5.35 20.57 12.51
C GLY A 104 -6.20 21.66 13.15
N ILE A 105 -7.37 21.30 13.66
CA ILE A 105 -8.29 22.21 14.36
C ILE A 105 -8.60 21.60 15.72
N ASP A 106 -8.40 22.37 16.79
CA ASP A 106 -8.66 21.94 18.18
C ASP A 106 -7.97 20.61 18.58
N GLY A 107 -6.80 20.34 18.00
CA GLY A 107 -6.02 19.11 18.24
C GLY A 107 -6.40 17.92 17.37
N GLU A 108 -7.44 18.05 16.53
CA GLU A 108 -7.90 17.00 15.61
C GLU A 108 -7.43 17.28 14.18
N VAL A 109 -6.86 16.29 13.51
CA VAL A 109 -6.53 16.38 12.08
C VAL A 109 -7.74 15.96 11.27
N GLN A 110 -8.17 16.82 10.34
CA GLN A 110 -9.35 16.58 9.52
C GLN A 110 -9.04 16.73 8.03
N LEU A 111 -9.79 15.98 7.21
CA LEU A 111 -9.76 16.07 5.76
C LEU A 111 -11.01 16.84 5.27
N HIS A 112 -10.76 17.96 4.61
CA HIS A 112 -11.78 18.89 4.14
C HIS A 112 -11.96 18.83 2.63
N LYS A 113 -13.12 19.28 2.16
CA LYS A 113 -13.29 19.75 0.78
C LYS A 113 -13.06 21.26 0.77
N LEU A 114 -12.28 21.77 -0.19
CA LEU A 114 -12.17 23.22 -0.36
C LEU A 114 -13.54 23.84 -0.68
N ALA A 115 -13.82 24.99 -0.08
CA ALA A 115 -15.07 25.73 -0.25
C ALA A 115 -15.37 26.08 -1.72
N GLU A 116 -14.34 26.30 -2.54
CA GLU A 116 -14.51 26.55 -3.98
C GLU A 116 -14.88 25.29 -4.77
N ALA A 117 -14.37 24.12 -4.37
CA ALA A 117 -14.76 22.85 -4.97
C ALA A 117 -16.21 22.48 -4.61
N ALA A 118 -16.69 22.90 -3.44
CA ALA A 118 -18.08 22.70 -3.01
C ALA A 118 -19.09 23.56 -3.82
N LYS A 119 -18.63 24.60 -4.53
CA LYS A 119 -19.48 25.43 -5.40
C LYS A 119 -19.73 24.81 -6.78
N GLN A 120 -19.01 23.75 -7.17
CA GLN A 120 -19.26 23.07 -8.42
C GLN A 120 -20.55 22.23 -8.31
N PRO A 121 -21.42 22.22 -9.34
CA PRO A 121 -22.60 21.37 -9.32
C PRO A 121 -22.18 19.92 -9.10
N ALA A 122 -22.87 19.23 -8.19
CA ALA A 122 -22.60 17.83 -7.90
C ALA A 122 -22.58 17.06 -9.22
N ALA A 123 -21.45 16.44 -9.53
CA ALA A 123 -21.35 15.65 -10.75
C ALA A 123 -22.45 14.59 -10.73
N ALA A 124 -23.13 14.38 -11.87
CA ALA A 124 -24.15 13.34 -12.04
C ALA A 124 -23.57 11.90 -11.90
N PHE A 125 -22.31 11.76 -11.50
CA PHE A 125 -21.66 10.49 -11.27
C PHE A 125 -22.02 10.00 -9.86
N PRO A 126 -22.62 8.80 -9.72
CA PRO A 126 -23.25 8.36 -8.47
C PRO A 126 -22.26 7.98 -7.36
N PHE A 127 -20.94 8.09 -7.60
CA PHE A 127 -19.89 7.67 -6.67
C PHE A 127 -18.95 8.83 -6.35
N ARG A 128 -18.70 9.06 -5.06
CA ARG A 128 -17.65 9.99 -4.61
C ARG A 128 -16.29 9.33 -4.75
N LYS A 129 -15.27 10.16 -5.04
CA LYS A 129 -13.87 9.71 -5.00
C LYS A 129 -13.52 9.34 -3.55
N PRO A 130 -12.90 8.18 -3.29
CA PRO A 130 -12.56 7.70 -1.95
C PRO A 130 -11.36 8.45 -1.37
N SER A 131 -11.58 9.75 -1.12
CA SER A 131 -10.49 10.71 -0.92
C SER A 131 -9.73 10.46 0.37
N LEU A 132 -10.43 10.05 1.45
CA LEU A 132 -9.78 9.65 2.69
C LEU A 132 -8.81 8.49 2.45
N GLY A 133 -9.29 7.39 1.84
CA GLY A 133 -8.46 6.23 1.52
C GLY A 133 -7.23 6.58 0.68
N TYR A 134 -7.39 7.43 -0.33
CA TYR A 134 -6.28 7.91 -1.15
C TYR A 134 -5.28 8.78 -0.38
N VAL A 135 -5.77 9.66 0.49
CA VAL A 135 -4.93 10.56 1.28
C VAL A 135 -4.12 9.77 2.31
N VAL A 136 -4.75 8.89 3.11
CA VAL A 136 -3.99 8.11 4.10
C VAL A 136 -2.97 7.18 3.45
N GLN A 137 -3.29 6.62 2.27
CA GLN A 137 -2.35 5.86 1.45
C GLN A 137 -1.16 6.71 1.01
N TRP A 138 -1.40 7.96 0.61
CA TRP A 138 -0.31 8.85 0.20
C TRP A 138 0.55 9.31 1.38
N LEU A 139 -0.07 9.65 2.52
CA LEU A 139 0.63 10.10 3.72
C LEU A 139 1.56 9.03 4.30
N THR A 140 1.17 7.75 4.24
CA THR A 140 2.05 6.65 4.65
C THR A 140 3.30 6.55 3.77
N GLU A 141 3.18 6.71 2.45
CA GLU A 141 4.35 6.71 1.55
C GLU A 141 5.33 7.84 1.89
N LEU A 142 4.81 9.03 2.17
CA LEU A 142 5.65 10.19 2.52
C LEU A 142 6.17 10.18 3.96
N GLY A 143 5.67 9.30 4.83
CA GLY A 143 5.99 9.29 6.26
C GLY A 143 5.48 10.54 7.00
N LYS A 144 4.31 11.04 6.63
CA LYS A 144 3.66 12.20 7.27
C LYS A 144 2.87 11.73 8.49
N GLU A 145 3.60 11.32 9.53
CA GLU A 145 3.04 10.60 10.68
C GLU A 145 1.97 11.40 11.43
N THR A 146 2.17 12.70 11.67
CA THR A 146 1.21 13.51 12.40
C THR A 146 -0.15 13.58 11.69
N GLU A 147 -0.15 13.89 10.39
CA GLU A 147 -1.36 13.95 9.59
C GLU A 147 -1.99 12.57 9.39
N LEU A 148 -1.15 11.54 9.16
CA LEU A 148 -1.61 10.16 9.00
C LEU A 148 -2.32 9.67 10.26
N GLN A 149 -1.67 9.77 11.42
CA GLN A 149 -2.24 9.27 12.67
C GLN A 149 -3.49 10.04 13.06
N GLY A 150 -3.51 11.36 12.87
CA GLY A 150 -4.71 12.15 13.14
C GLY A 150 -5.90 11.75 12.27
N LEU A 151 -5.69 11.51 10.96
CA LEU A 151 -6.77 11.03 10.08
C LEU A 151 -7.21 9.59 10.37
N LEU A 152 -6.28 8.72 10.79
CA LEU A 152 -6.62 7.36 11.24
C LEU A 152 -7.41 7.38 12.55
N GLN A 153 -7.05 8.25 13.49
CA GLN A 153 -7.78 8.45 14.74
C GLN A 153 -9.19 8.97 14.47
N HIS A 154 -9.35 9.94 13.56
CA HIS A 154 -10.65 10.40 13.09
C HIS A 154 -11.48 9.23 12.52
N ALA A 155 -10.87 8.39 11.69
CA ALA A 155 -11.56 7.23 11.13
C ALA A 155 -12.03 6.26 12.23
N GLU A 156 -11.19 5.95 13.21
CA GLU A 156 -11.54 5.09 14.35
C GLU A 156 -12.70 5.66 15.18
N ASN A 157 -12.70 6.96 15.42
CA ASN A 157 -13.69 7.63 16.26
C ASN A 157 -15.06 7.76 15.57
N PHE A 158 -15.09 7.93 14.25
CA PHE A 158 -16.31 8.36 13.55
C PHE A 158 -16.80 7.39 12.46
N LEU A 159 -15.93 6.56 11.87
CA LEU A 159 -16.26 5.82 10.65
C LEU A 159 -16.67 4.36 10.88
N ARG A 160 -17.23 4.05 12.07
CA ARG A 160 -17.81 2.73 12.40
C ARG A 160 -16.81 1.57 12.25
N LEU A 161 -15.69 1.70 12.94
CA LEU A 161 -14.74 0.60 13.11
C LEU A 161 -15.45 -0.64 13.68
N SER A 162 -15.19 -1.81 13.12
CA SER A 162 -15.79 -3.07 13.56
C SER A 162 -14.80 -4.22 13.41
N TRP A 163 -15.00 -5.25 14.22
CA TRP A 163 -14.26 -6.51 14.15
C TRP A 163 -15.23 -7.63 13.84
N GLU A 164 -14.91 -8.47 12.86
CA GLU A 164 -15.66 -9.68 12.54
C GLU A 164 -14.67 -10.78 12.16
N ASN A 165 -14.75 -11.92 12.86
CA ASN A 165 -13.88 -13.09 12.63
C ASN A 165 -12.38 -12.73 12.56
N GLY A 166 -11.90 -11.94 13.53
CA GLY A 166 -10.50 -11.48 13.59
C GLY A 166 -10.14 -10.35 12.61
N GLY A 167 -11.00 -10.04 11.62
CA GLY A 167 -10.78 -8.98 10.65
C GLY A 167 -11.24 -7.61 11.15
N LEU A 168 -10.35 -6.61 11.09
CA LEU A 168 -10.68 -5.20 11.28
C LEU A 168 -11.23 -4.60 10.00
N PHE A 169 -12.40 -3.97 10.05
CA PHE A 169 -12.98 -3.29 8.89
C PHE A 169 -13.80 -2.06 9.29
N TYR A 170 -14.12 -1.23 8.29
CA TYR A 170 -15.01 -0.09 8.44
C TYR A 170 -16.27 -0.34 7.61
N SER A 171 -17.42 -0.37 8.29
CA SER A 171 -18.69 -0.68 7.64
C SER A 171 -19.05 0.37 6.58
N ARG A 172 -19.42 -0.07 5.37
CA ARG A 172 -19.87 0.82 4.30
C ARG A 172 -21.01 1.71 4.79
N ASN A 173 -20.92 3.00 4.48
CA ASN A 173 -21.96 3.97 4.78
C ASN A 173 -22.09 4.99 3.64
N ASP A 174 -23.21 4.90 2.94
CA ASP A 174 -23.53 5.76 1.79
C ASP A 174 -24.35 7.01 2.17
N VAL A 175 -24.64 7.22 3.47
CA VAL A 175 -25.44 8.37 3.93
C VAL A 175 -24.75 9.69 3.56
N GLN A 176 -25.53 10.56 2.91
CA GLN A 176 -25.16 11.91 2.50
C GLN A 176 -25.93 12.94 3.36
N GLY A 177 -25.26 13.95 3.92
CA GLY A 177 -25.78 14.95 4.87
C GLY A 177 -24.71 15.91 5.42
N ASP A 178 -25.07 16.94 6.18
CA ASP A 178 -24.16 18.05 6.53
C ASP A 178 -22.99 17.69 7.48
N ASN A 179 -23.15 16.65 8.32
CA ASN A 179 -22.05 16.07 9.13
C ASN A 179 -21.30 14.93 8.40
N GLU A 180 -21.33 14.93 7.06
CA GLU A 180 -20.82 13.89 6.16
C GLU A 180 -19.36 13.50 6.34
N ALA A 181 -18.51 14.44 6.76
CA ALA A 181 -17.08 14.22 6.97
C ALA A 181 -16.80 13.13 8.03
N ASN A 182 -17.82 12.81 8.84
CA ASN A 182 -17.74 11.87 9.96
C ASN A 182 -18.52 10.58 9.71
N ALA A 183 -19.11 10.37 8.53
CA ALA A 183 -20.02 9.23 8.34
C ALA A 183 -19.81 8.46 7.03
N HIS A 184 -19.38 9.11 5.94
CA HIS A 184 -19.27 8.40 4.66
C HIS A 184 -18.10 7.41 4.66
N MET A 185 -18.38 6.17 4.30
CA MET A 185 -17.38 5.11 4.16
C MET A 185 -17.64 4.32 2.89
N ASP A 186 -16.78 4.50 1.90
CA ASP A 186 -16.83 3.75 0.66
C ASP A 186 -16.03 2.43 0.75
N PRO A 187 -16.30 1.43 -0.13
CA PRO A 187 -15.61 0.15 -0.08
C PRO A 187 -14.09 0.21 -0.26
N TYR A 188 -13.56 1.18 -1.02
CA TYR A 188 -12.12 1.31 -1.21
C TYR A 188 -11.46 1.82 0.07
N THR A 189 -11.99 2.89 0.66
CA THR A 189 -11.42 3.47 1.89
C THR A 189 -11.42 2.44 3.02
N GLY A 190 -12.54 1.76 3.25
CA GLY A 190 -12.71 0.83 4.37
C GLY A 190 -11.94 -0.48 4.25
N ASN A 191 -11.83 -1.04 3.04
CA ASN A 191 -11.21 -2.36 2.84
C ASN A 191 -9.75 -2.30 2.35
N ALA A 192 -9.33 -1.21 1.71
CA ALA A 192 -8.02 -1.14 1.07
C ALA A 192 -7.21 0.09 1.50
N GLY A 193 -7.79 1.29 1.45
CA GLY A 193 -7.05 2.53 1.71
C GLY A 193 -6.48 2.61 3.13
N ILE A 194 -7.33 2.40 4.15
CA ILE A 194 -6.90 2.42 5.56
C ILE A 194 -5.99 1.24 5.88
N ALA A 195 -6.33 0.03 5.39
CA ALA A 195 -5.50 -1.16 5.59
C ALA A 195 -4.09 -0.96 5.00
N TYR A 196 -4.00 -0.41 3.79
CA TYR A 196 -2.73 -0.02 3.19
C TYR A 196 -1.99 0.95 4.11
N ALA A 197 -2.64 2.03 4.55
CA ALA A 197 -2.00 3.04 5.37
C ALA A 197 -1.42 2.51 6.69
N ARG A 198 -2.06 1.51 7.30
CA ARG A 198 -1.61 0.85 8.54
C ARG A 198 -0.48 -0.15 8.34
N LEU A 199 -0.52 -0.90 7.23
CA LEU A 199 0.45 -1.97 6.95
C LEU A 199 1.69 -1.45 6.21
N ASN A 200 1.56 -0.32 5.53
CA ASN A 200 2.61 0.26 4.72
C ASN A 200 3.64 0.99 5.59
N VAL A 201 4.84 1.12 5.04
CA VAL A 201 5.94 1.87 5.65
C VAL A 201 6.32 3.02 4.74
N LYS A 202 6.97 4.04 5.32
CA LYS A 202 7.53 5.15 4.56
C LYS A 202 8.36 4.66 3.37
N ASP A 203 8.23 5.35 2.24
CA ASP A 203 8.95 5.12 0.99
C ASP A 203 8.75 3.71 0.40
N ARG A 204 7.70 2.96 0.77
CA ARG A 204 7.56 1.56 0.36
C ARG A 204 7.53 1.39 -1.16
N GLN A 205 6.76 2.20 -1.88
CA GLN A 205 6.71 2.10 -3.34
C GLN A 205 8.05 2.48 -3.97
N LYS A 206 8.75 3.48 -3.42
CA LYS A 206 10.12 3.85 -3.83
C LYS A 206 11.12 2.72 -3.58
N ILE A 207 11.08 2.07 -2.42
CA ILE A 207 11.92 0.91 -2.09
C ILE A 207 11.69 -0.20 -3.10
N MET A 208 10.44 -0.54 -3.41
CA MET A 208 10.12 -1.59 -4.39
C MET A 208 10.55 -1.20 -5.81
N TRP A 209 10.50 0.09 -6.17
CA TRP A 209 10.93 0.59 -7.47
C TRP A 209 12.46 0.60 -7.66
N GLU A 210 13.19 1.04 -6.63
CA GLU A 210 14.66 1.14 -6.65
C GLU A 210 15.33 -0.21 -6.43
N LYS A 211 14.75 -1.06 -5.58
CA LYS A 211 15.26 -2.38 -5.22
C LYS A 211 14.21 -3.50 -5.44
N PRO A 212 13.69 -3.65 -6.68
CA PRO A 212 12.76 -4.72 -6.98
C PRO A 212 13.44 -6.08 -6.86
N TRP A 213 12.71 -7.08 -6.39
CA TRP A 213 13.20 -8.45 -6.34
C TRP A 213 13.44 -9.01 -7.74
N THR A 214 14.64 -9.54 -7.97
CA THR A 214 14.95 -10.28 -9.20
C THR A 214 14.52 -11.74 -9.08
N ARG A 215 14.49 -12.47 -10.21
CA ARG A 215 14.30 -13.94 -10.20
C ARG A 215 15.35 -14.63 -9.33
N GLU A 216 16.59 -14.15 -9.37
CA GLU A 216 17.69 -14.71 -8.60
C GLU A 216 17.51 -14.46 -7.09
N ASN A 217 17.08 -13.25 -6.71
CA ASN A 217 16.76 -12.94 -5.32
C ASN A 217 15.68 -13.90 -4.79
N LEU A 218 14.57 -14.05 -5.52
CA LEU A 218 13.46 -14.91 -5.11
C LEU A 218 13.84 -16.39 -5.04
N ALA A 219 14.72 -16.86 -5.94
CA ALA A 219 15.15 -18.25 -5.96
C ALA A 219 16.09 -18.60 -4.79
N LYS A 220 16.90 -17.64 -4.34
CA LYS A 220 17.93 -17.87 -3.32
C LYS A 220 17.49 -17.54 -1.90
N GLN A 221 16.51 -16.66 -1.75
CA GLN A 221 16.13 -16.16 -0.44
C GLN A 221 15.29 -17.19 0.33
N PRO A 222 15.67 -17.55 1.56
CA PRO A 222 14.83 -18.37 2.42
C PRO A 222 13.46 -17.74 2.64
N CYS A 223 12.43 -18.59 2.62
CA CYS A 223 11.05 -18.17 2.81
C CYS A 223 10.24 -19.23 3.54
N ILE A 224 9.12 -18.80 4.11
CA ILE A 224 8.13 -19.69 4.72
C ILE A 224 7.06 -20.05 3.69
N ASP A 225 6.68 -21.32 3.67
CA ASP A 225 5.59 -21.89 2.88
C ASP A 225 4.80 -22.90 3.73
N GLY A 226 3.68 -23.40 3.22
CA GLY A 226 2.79 -24.34 3.93
C GLY A 226 1.84 -23.65 4.92
N ILE A 227 1.85 -22.31 4.95
CA ILE A 227 0.88 -21.51 5.68
C ILE A 227 0.02 -20.68 4.72
N ASP A 228 -1.30 -20.63 4.97
CA ASP A 228 -2.23 -19.79 4.23
C ASP A 228 -3.37 -19.26 5.11
N LEU A 229 -4.13 -18.29 4.57
CA LEU A 229 -5.20 -17.61 5.29
C LEU A 229 -6.42 -18.49 5.61
N SER A 230 -6.50 -19.72 5.09
CA SER A 230 -7.59 -20.66 5.36
C SER A 230 -7.35 -21.56 6.57
N GLN A 231 -6.15 -21.51 7.16
CA GLN A 231 -5.77 -22.34 8.29
C GLN A 231 -6.10 -21.73 9.65
N ASP A 232 -6.96 -20.71 9.70
CA ASP A 232 -7.35 -20.10 10.97
C ASP A 232 -6.16 -19.54 11.80
N ILE A 233 -5.11 -19.05 11.13
CA ILE A 233 -3.94 -18.42 11.74
C ILE A 233 -3.65 -17.04 11.14
N ASP A 234 -3.18 -16.14 12.00
CA ASP A 234 -2.61 -14.85 11.63
C ASP A 234 -1.08 -14.95 11.58
N CYS A 235 -0.50 -14.51 10.46
CA CYS A 235 0.94 -14.33 10.32
C CYS A 235 1.32 -12.90 10.75
N LEU A 236 1.86 -12.78 11.97
CA LEU A 236 2.18 -11.49 12.59
C LEU A 236 3.50 -10.92 12.08
N ARG A 237 4.48 -11.79 11.82
CA ARG A 237 5.75 -11.42 11.18
C ARG A 237 6.34 -12.61 10.42
N SER A 238 7.05 -12.31 9.34
CA SER A 238 7.95 -13.26 8.69
C SER A 238 9.17 -12.52 8.17
N ILE A 239 10.36 -12.90 8.64
CA ILE A 239 11.61 -12.18 8.38
C ILE A 239 12.74 -13.17 8.12
N TRP A 240 13.51 -12.94 7.06
CA TRP A 240 14.81 -13.58 6.87
C TRP A 240 15.91 -12.59 7.25
N ASP A 241 16.73 -12.95 8.24
CA ASP A 241 17.95 -12.24 8.62
C ASP A 241 19.15 -12.97 8.00
N GLY A 242 19.65 -12.43 6.88
CA GLY A 242 20.78 -13.02 6.15
C GLY A 242 22.13 -12.93 6.86
N GLU A 243 22.30 -12.00 7.81
CA GLU A 243 23.54 -11.91 8.58
C GLU A 243 23.59 -12.98 9.66
N LYS A 244 22.46 -13.20 10.34
CA LYS A 244 22.34 -14.24 11.37
C LYS A 244 22.01 -15.62 10.81
N GLN A 245 21.63 -15.70 9.53
CA GLN A 245 21.10 -16.90 8.88
C GLN A 245 19.88 -17.47 9.61
N VAL A 246 18.96 -16.60 10.04
CA VAL A 246 17.76 -16.99 10.79
C VAL A 246 16.51 -16.62 10.01
N LEU A 247 15.58 -17.56 9.92
CA LEU A 247 14.22 -17.31 9.42
C LEU A 247 13.26 -17.29 10.60
N VAL A 248 12.59 -16.16 10.79
CA VAL A 248 11.63 -15.95 11.87
C VAL A 248 10.22 -15.96 11.31
N VAL A 249 9.30 -16.66 11.95
CA VAL A 249 7.86 -16.50 11.74
C VAL A 249 7.14 -16.47 13.08
N ALA A 250 6.28 -15.47 13.28
CA ALA A 250 5.40 -15.42 14.44
C ALA A 250 3.95 -15.61 13.99
N LEU A 251 3.30 -16.59 14.61
CA LEU A 251 1.94 -17.00 14.26
C LEU A 251 1.05 -16.95 15.49
N LYS A 252 -0.24 -16.76 15.27
CA LYS A 252 -1.27 -16.80 16.30
C LYS A 252 -2.56 -17.36 15.71
N ALA A 253 -3.32 -18.16 16.46
CA ALA A 253 -4.67 -18.52 16.06
C ALA A 253 -5.57 -17.28 16.11
N TRP A 254 -6.40 -17.06 15.10
CA TRP A 254 -7.22 -15.84 15.05
C TRP A 254 -8.26 -15.81 16.18
N ASP A 255 -8.68 -16.98 16.67
CA ASP A 255 -9.61 -17.16 17.77
C ASP A 255 -8.95 -17.86 18.98
N SER A 256 -9.78 -18.42 19.87
CA SER A 256 -9.32 -19.14 21.06
C SER A 256 -9.02 -20.63 20.80
N SER A 257 -9.00 -21.07 19.54
CA SER A 257 -8.72 -22.46 19.18
C SER A 257 -7.23 -22.77 19.16
N ASN A 258 -6.93 -24.07 19.11
CA ASN A 258 -5.60 -24.58 18.86
C ASN A 258 -5.58 -25.12 17.43
N VAL A 259 -4.62 -24.66 16.63
CA VAL A 259 -4.52 -25.02 15.21
C VAL A 259 -3.21 -25.77 14.96
N ASP A 260 -3.32 -27.00 14.47
CA ASP A 260 -2.16 -27.77 14.03
C ASP A 260 -1.79 -27.42 12.58
N ILE A 261 -0.54 -26.98 12.38
CA ILE A 261 -0.03 -26.54 11.08
C ILE A 261 1.30 -27.21 10.72
N GLY A 262 1.63 -27.17 9.43
CA GLY A 262 2.93 -27.58 8.89
C GLY A 262 3.67 -26.39 8.28
N ILE A 263 4.66 -25.85 8.99
CA ILE A 263 5.46 -24.72 8.53
C ILE A 263 6.65 -25.25 7.74
N THR A 264 6.81 -24.82 6.49
CA THR A 264 7.93 -25.25 5.64
C THR A 264 8.85 -24.08 5.34
N ALA A 265 10.07 -24.11 5.89
CA ALA A 265 11.14 -23.25 5.47
C ALA A 265 11.75 -23.78 4.16
N LYS A 266 11.82 -22.93 3.13
CA LYS A 266 12.36 -23.26 1.79
C LYS A 266 13.62 -22.46 1.49
N SER A 267 14.34 -22.90 0.46
CA SER A 267 15.58 -22.28 -0.03
C SER A 267 16.68 -22.17 1.02
N LEU A 268 16.69 -23.10 1.99
CA LEU A 268 17.72 -23.18 3.02
C LEU A 268 19.05 -23.68 2.45
N THR A 269 20.16 -23.22 3.00
CA THR A 269 21.48 -23.79 2.70
C THR A 269 21.59 -25.19 3.31
N SER A 270 22.38 -26.06 2.68
CA SER A 270 22.64 -27.39 3.24
C SER A 270 23.46 -27.27 4.52
N GLY A 271 23.09 -28.01 5.56
CA GLY A 271 23.78 -27.94 6.85
C GLY A 271 22.90 -28.31 8.03
N VAL A 272 23.40 -28.01 9.23
CA VAL A 272 22.65 -28.22 10.47
C VAL A 272 21.83 -26.98 10.78
N TRP A 273 20.51 -27.16 10.87
CA TRP A 273 19.54 -26.14 11.24
C TRP A 273 18.92 -26.49 12.59
N ALA A 274 18.60 -25.48 13.39
CA ALA A 274 18.01 -25.66 14.71
C ALA A 274 16.70 -24.88 14.78
N VAL A 275 15.62 -25.58 15.11
CA VAL A 275 14.31 -24.95 15.23
C VAL A 275 14.05 -24.65 16.70
N TYR A 276 13.74 -23.39 16.98
CA TYR A 276 13.31 -22.93 18.29
C TYR A 276 11.84 -22.53 18.24
N ILE A 277 11.11 -22.88 19.30
CA ILE A 277 9.72 -22.48 19.52
C ILE A 277 9.67 -21.70 20.83
N ASP A 278 9.21 -20.46 20.78
CA ASP A 278 9.19 -19.53 21.92
C ASP A 278 10.57 -19.41 22.63
N GLY A 279 11.65 -19.47 21.85
CA GLY A 279 13.03 -19.38 22.33
C GLY A 279 13.60 -20.68 22.89
N GLU A 280 12.82 -21.75 23.00
CA GLU A 280 13.30 -23.07 23.42
C GLU A 280 13.67 -23.93 22.22
N LEU A 281 14.82 -24.63 22.29
CA LEU A 281 15.25 -25.53 21.23
C LEU A 281 14.27 -26.71 21.13
N ALA A 282 13.51 -26.75 20.03
CA ALA A 282 12.59 -27.84 19.77
C ALA A 282 13.32 -29.04 19.15
N LYS A 283 14.11 -28.80 18.09
CA LYS A 283 14.82 -29.87 17.37
C LYS A 283 15.91 -29.35 16.45
N THR A 284 16.93 -30.16 16.23
CA THR A 284 17.95 -29.96 15.19
C THR A 284 17.70 -30.87 13.98
N TYR A 285 18.03 -30.37 12.80
CA TYR A 285 17.82 -31.02 11.52
C TYR A 285 19.08 -30.92 10.66
N ILE A 286 19.37 -31.97 9.91
CA ILE A 286 20.35 -31.91 8.81
C ILE A 286 19.55 -31.68 7.53
N VAL A 287 19.72 -30.50 6.93
CA VAL A 287 19.02 -30.11 5.71
C VAL A 287 19.91 -30.42 4.51
N GLU A 288 19.48 -31.35 3.66
CA GLU A 288 20.15 -31.67 2.39
C GLU A 288 19.34 -31.19 1.18
N GLN A 289 18.01 -31.15 1.29
CA GLN A 289 17.07 -30.86 0.19
C GLN A 289 16.58 -29.40 0.15
N HIS A 290 17.34 -28.46 0.72
CA HIS A 290 17.01 -27.03 0.76
C HIS A 290 15.65 -26.66 1.39
N SER A 291 15.02 -27.57 2.11
CA SER A 291 13.77 -27.30 2.82
C SER A 291 13.66 -28.08 4.12
N LEU A 292 12.92 -27.52 5.06
CA LEU A 292 12.66 -28.10 6.37
C LEU A 292 11.19 -27.84 6.74
N THR A 293 10.44 -28.90 7.03
CA THR A 293 9.05 -28.79 7.51
C THR A 293 8.95 -29.14 8.99
N VAL A 294 8.30 -28.28 9.75
CA VAL A 294 8.04 -28.44 11.18
C VAL A 294 6.53 -28.48 11.39
N LYS A 295 6.07 -29.47 12.16
CA LYS A 295 4.69 -29.49 12.66
C LYS A 295 4.63 -28.77 13.98
N ALA A 296 3.64 -27.91 14.14
CA ALA A 296 3.44 -27.15 15.37
C ALA A 296 1.96 -26.91 15.62
N THR A 297 1.63 -26.69 16.88
CA THR A 297 0.31 -26.21 17.30
C THR A 297 0.42 -24.72 17.61
N VAL A 298 -0.35 -23.91 16.89
CA VAL A 298 -0.48 -22.47 17.14
C VAL A 298 -1.70 -22.24 18.02
N VAL A 299 -1.58 -21.32 18.97
CA VAL A 299 -2.62 -20.99 19.95
C VAL A 299 -2.99 -19.52 19.84
N SER A 300 -3.95 -19.07 20.65
CA SER A 300 -4.41 -17.66 20.67
C SER A 300 -3.38 -16.65 21.19
N LYS A 301 -2.26 -17.13 21.75
CA LYS A 301 -1.06 -16.34 22.03
C LYS A 301 -0.10 -16.44 20.85
N GLU A 302 0.61 -15.35 20.57
CA GLU A 302 1.74 -15.37 19.64
C GLU A 302 2.74 -16.48 19.99
N VAL A 303 3.05 -17.30 18.99
CA VAL A 303 4.07 -18.36 19.03
C VAL A 303 5.16 -18.01 18.03
N ASP A 304 6.39 -17.98 18.52
CA ASP A 304 7.56 -17.64 17.73
C ASP A 304 8.30 -18.89 17.25
N PHE A 305 8.51 -18.98 15.94
CA PHE A 305 9.32 -20.01 15.31
C PHE A 305 10.59 -19.37 14.75
N PHE A 306 11.74 -19.88 15.19
CA PHE A 306 13.04 -19.53 14.62
C PHE A 306 13.61 -20.78 13.96
N PHE A 307 13.97 -20.65 12.68
CA PHE A 307 14.72 -21.65 11.93
C PHE A 307 16.15 -21.17 11.77
#